data_AF-A0A4D4NAY8-F1
#
_entry.id   AF-A0A4D4NAY8-F1
#
_cell.length_a   1.000
_cell.length_b   1.000
_cell.length_c   1.000
_cell.angle_alpha   90.00
_cell.angle_beta   90.00
_cell.angle_gamma   90.00
#
_symmetry.space_group_name_H-M   'P 1'
#
loop_
_entity.id
_entity.type
_entity.pdbx_description
1 polymer ?
#
loop_
_entity_poly.entity_id
_entity_poly.type
_entity_poly.pdbx_seq_one_letter_code
_entity_poly.pdbx_strand_id
1 'polypeptide(L)'
;MQDARLTGQCDGGNTAGVNKLIVTRPAGNAHAWFRHGSDARPDLPSAAEAVLSLLVWHYYGPSGRCSAREVNGVKTASATAGPLRTALSYHPEGDTLFETLLAGLVPPEVTVRRSFDLCPWEREELPDPEAAPPLPCGPCSRLTACSQHALLLVPDENSPGLVRDAYITWAYRTGRIPRDDNYLIWQISQQGNRYPRPADSRRALWRDLDALLLHEPPGTAQPQRPKVFDYASEVSEDLRVRALGFEQEGQAKDTQFVDADTPPVMGFTEQKAPATAPAVGRMRQLGEMYGRRLERAVKRAWAEYMNDPKANGDTWAAEAAARYWPGAEAEFWDRFRHLDNTGHTLGAGFDPAAARTAFLRLATDAYDTVTASVTRTQRGAKAVAHARIDLYGGVRKKATSTPAA
;
A
#
# COMPACT_ATOMS: atom_id res chain seq x y z
N MET A 1 20.42 -14.03 -6.05
CA MET A 1 19.52 -12.89 -6.34
C MET A 1 19.86 -12.16 -7.64
N GLN A 2 21.07 -12.29 -8.19
CA GLN A 2 21.39 -11.76 -9.53
C GLN A 2 21.44 -12.90 -10.56
N ASP A 3 21.23 -12.59 -11.85
CA ASP A 3 21.37 -13.55 -12.95
C ASP A 3 22.62 -13.22 -13.77
N ALA A 4 23.70 -13.95 -13.54
CA ALA A 4 24.98 -13.72 -14.22
C ALA A 4 24.90 -13.96 -15.74
N ARG A 5 23.92 -14.74 -16.22
CA ARG A 5 23.74 -15.06 -17.64
C ARG A 5 23.32 -13.83 -18.46
N LEU A 6 22.84 -12.77 -17.82
CA LEU A 6 22.41 -11.53 -18.49
C LEU A 6 23.53 -10.87 -19.30
N THR A 7 24.80 -11.07 -18.92
CA THR A 7 25.96 -10.59 -19.71
C THR A 7 25.99 -11.13 -21.12
N GLY A 8 25.58 -12.39 -21.33
CA GLY A 8 25.54 -13.04 -22.65
C GLY A 8 24.15 -13.10 -23.28
N GLN A 9 23.09 -12.86 -22.51
CA GLN A 9 21.69 -12.94 -22.97
C GLN A 9 21.06 -11.58 -23.26
N CYS A 10 21.70 -10.48 -22.85
CA CYS A 10 21.26 -9.12 -23.13
C CYS A 10 22.26 -8.40 -24.03
N ASP A 11 21.79 -7.36 -24.71
CA ASP A 11 22.65 -6.45 -25.45
C ASP A 11 23.46 -5.57 -24.50
N GLY A 12 24.78 -5.80 -24.42
CA GLY A 12 25.68 -5.02 -23.57
C GLY A 12 25.84 -3.55 -23.99
N GLY A 13 25.43 -3.17 -25.20
CA GLY A 13 25.37 -1.78 -25.64
C GLY A 13 24.05 -1.09 -25.29
N ASN A 14 23.06 -1.82 -24.77
CA ASN A 14 21.72 -1.33 -24.47
C ASN A 14 21.19 -1.88 -23.13
N THR A 15 22.00 -1.67 -22.09
CA THR A 15 21.70 -2.00 -20.70
C THR A 15 20.63 -1.07 -20.12
N ALA A 16 20.16 -1.36 -18.90
CA ALA A 16 19.14 -0.53 -18.26
C ALA A 16 19.73 0.75 -17.64
N GLY A 17 20.99 0.73 -17.21
CA GLY A 17 21.61 1.86 -16.53
C GLY A 17 21.30 1.95 -15.04
N VAL A 18 22.20 2.56 -14.27
CA VAL A 18 22.03 2.80 -12.82
C VAL A 18 20.90 3.78 -12.50
N ASN A 19 20.56 4.68 -13.42
CA ASN A 19 19.42 5.59 -13.23
C ASN A 19 18.09 4.83 -13.27
N LYS A 20 17.98 3.76 -14.09
CA LYS A 20 16.81 2.88 -14.09
C LYS A 20 16.76 1.99 -12.85
N LEU A 21 17.92 1.56 -12.34
CA LEU A 21 18.03 0.78 -11.12
C LEU A 21 17.46 1.54 -9.91
N ILE A 22 17.79 2.82 -9.77
CA ILE A 22 17.39 3.62 -8.62
C ILE A 22 16.05 4.30 -8.93
N VAL A 23 14.97 3.75 -8.37
CA VAL A 23 13.58 4.13 -8.68
C VAL A 23 13.23 5.61 -8.45
N THR A 24 14.02 6.34 -7.67
CA THR A 24 13.85 7.77 -7.42
C THR A 24 14.61 8.68 -8.40
N ARG A 25 15.39 8.12 -9.32
CA ARG A 25 16.12 8.87 -10.34
C ARG A 25 15.33 8.94 -11.65
N PRO A 26 15.40 10.08 -12.37
CA PRO A 26 14.89 10.13 -13.74
C PRO A 26 15.74 9.21 -14.63
N ALA A 27 15.08 8.45 -15.51
CA ALA A 27 15.72 7.54 -16.46
C ALA A 27 14.98 7.54 -17.81
N GLY A 28 15.73 7.45 -18.89
CA GLY A 28 15.23 7.44 -20.27
C GLY A 28 14.44 8.70 -20.60
N ASN A 29 13.16 8.51 -20.95
CA ASN A 29 12.27 9.59 -21.35
C ASN A 29 11.64 10.35 -20.16
N ALA A 30 11.95 9.97 -18.92
CA ALA A 30 11.42 10.66 -17.75
C ALA A 30 12.09 12.04 -17.58
N HIS A 31 11.29 13.06 -17.32
CA HIS A 31 11.81 14.40 -17.07
C HIS A 31 12.53 14.50 -15.73
N ALA A 32 13.66 15.20 -15.71
CA ALA A 32 14.44 15.46 -14.51
C ALA A 32 13.88 16.69 -13.76
N TRP A 33 13.00 16.47 -12.77
CA TRP A 33 12.31 17.55 -12.05
C TRP A 33 13.06 18.03 -10.80
N PHE A 34 13.65 17.10 -10.04
CA PHE A 34 14.25 17.39 -8.72
C PHE A 34 15.75 17.12 -8.64
N ARG A 35 16.35 16.62 -9.72
CA ARG A 35 17.79 16.31 -9.79
C ARG A 35 18.33 16.65 -11.17
N HIS A 36 19.48 17.30 -11.23
CA HIS A 36 20.23 17.48 -12.47
C HIS A 36 21.11 16.23 -12.70
N GLY A 37 20.52 15.19 -13.29
CA GLY A 37 21.22 13.97 -13.71
C GLY A 37 20.98 13.69 -15.18
N SER A 38 21.95 13.11 -15.88
CA SER A 38 21.80 12.67 -17.26
C SER A 38 22.13 11.19 -17.39
N ASP A 39 21.43 10.46 -18.26
CA ASP A 39 21.75 9.06 -18.54
C ASP A 39 23.12 8.90 -19.21
N ALA A 40 23.61 9.93 -19.91
CA ALA A 40 24.93 9.91 -20.54
C ALA A 40 26.09 10.02 -19.53
N ARG A 41 25.83 10.55 -18.32
CA ARG A 41 26.82 10.71 -17.24
C ARG A 41 26.11 10.52 -15.90
N PRO A 42 25.76 9.28 -15.55
CA PRO A 42 25.06 9.01 -14.29
C PRO A 42 26.01 9.15 -13.11
N ASP A 43 25.49 9.66 -11.99
CA ASP A 43 26.22 9.61 -10.71
C ASP A 43 26.26 8.15 -10.22
N LEU A 44 27.43 7.55 -10.14
CA LEU A 44 27.54 6.14 -9.80
C LEU A 44 27.13 5.90 -8.33
N PRO A 45 26.14 5.03 -8.04
CA PRO A 45 25.82 4.66 -6.67
C PRO A 45 26.90 3.77 -6.07
N SER A 46 27.00 3.80 -4.74
CA SER A 46 27.74 2.81 -3.98
C SER A 46 27.13 1.41 -4.14
N ALA A 47 27.92 0.37 -3.91
CA ALA A 47 27.43 -1.01 -3.87
C ALA A 47 26.27 -1.19 -2.88
N ALA A 48 26.30 -0.51 -1.73
CA ALA A 48 25.25 -0.56 -0.73
C ALA A 48 23.91 -0.01 -1.27
N GLU A 49 23.93 1.18 -1.88
CA GLU A 49 22.74 1.79 -2.48
C GLU A 49 22.21 0.95 -3.66
N ALA A 50 23.11 0.40 -4.47
CA ALA A 50 22.75 -0.45 -5.60
C ALA A 50 22.08 -1.76 -5.16
N VAL A 51 22.57 -2.40 -4.08
CA VAL A 51 21.95 -3.59 -3.50
C VAL A 51 20.55 -3.30 -2.96
N LEU A 52 20.36 -2.19 -2.24
CA LEU A 52 19.03 -1.80 -1.76
C LEU A 52 18.06 -1.55 -2.92
N SER A 53 18.52 -0.88 -3.98
CA SER A 53 17.73 -0.62 -5.17
C SER A 53 17.40 -1.89 -5.95
N LEU A 54 18.34 -2.85 -6.00
CA LEU A 54 18.12 -4.17 -6.56
C LEU A 54 17.03 -4.94 -5.81
N LEU A 55 17.02 -4.86 -4.47
CA LEU A 55 15.94 -5.46 -3.67
C LEU A 55 14.59 -4.79 -3.97
N VAL A 56 14.54 -3.46 -4.05
CA VAL A 56 13.32 -2.74 -4.44
C VAL A 56 12.79 -3.25 -5.78
N TRP A 57 13.65 -3.46 -6.77
CA TRP A 57 13.24 -4.01 -8.07
C TRP A 57 12.64 -5.41 -7.98
N HIS A 58 13.23 -6.31 -7.19
CA HIS A 58 12.71 -7.67 -7.02
C HIS A 58 11.28 -7.71 -6.49
N TYR A 59 10.86 -6.71 -5.71
CA TYR A 59 9.52 -6.65 -5.11
C TYR A 59 8.56 -5.69 -5.82
N TYR A 60 9.00 -4.48 -6.16
CA TYR A 60 8.16 -3.38 -6.65
C TYR A 60 8.37 -3.04 -8.13
N GLY A 61 9.22 -3.80 -8.83
CA GLY A 61 9.56 -3.55 -10.23
C GLY A 61 8.33 -3.43 -11.14
N PRO A 62 8.28 -2.45 -12.07
CA PRO A 62 7.17 -2.25 -12.98
C PRO A 62 6.95 -3.41 -13.95
N SER A 63 5.72 -3.53 -14.44
CA SER A 63 5.43 -4.32 -15.64
C SER A 63 5.67 -3.50 -16.91
N GLY A 64 5.78 -4.18 -18.05
CA GLY A 64 5.92 -3.54 -19.36
C GLY A 64 7.28 -3.79 -19.98
N ARG A 65 7.79 -2.80 -20.73
CA ARG A 65 9.01 -2.96 -21.53
C ARG A 65 10.27 -2.64 -20.71
N CYS A 66 11.16 -3.62 -20.58
CA CYS A 66 12.51 -3.52 -20.01
C CYS A 66 13.59 -3.73 -21.09
N SER A 67 14.86 -3.85 -20.71
CA SER A 67 15.91 -4.26 -21.65
C SER A 67 15.61 -5.64 -22.23
N ALA A 68 15.86 -5.83 -23.54
CA ALA A 68 15.55 -7.07 -24.21
C ALA A 68 16.54 -8.18 -23.80
N ARG A 69 16.00 -9.35 -23.48
CA ARG A 69 16.75 -10.59 -23.23
C ARG A 69 16.43 -11.60 -24.32
N GLU A 70 17.47 -12.27 -24.82
CA GLU A 70 17.38 -13.35 -25.78
C GLU A 70 17.76 -14.67 -25.12
N VAL A 71 16.85 -15.65 -25.22
CA VAL A 71 17.07 -17.02 -24.73
C VAL A 71 16.58 -17.96 -25.81
N ASN A 72 17.42 -18.93 -26.19
CA ASN A 72 17.12 -19.94 -27.21
C ASN A 72 16.61 -19.34 -28.53
N GLY A 73 17.24 -18.25 -28.98
CA GLY A 73 16.93 -17.55 -30.24
C GLY A 73 15.68 -16.67 -30.23
N VAL A 74 15.02 -16.52 -29.07
CA VAL A 74 13.82 -15.68 -28.94
C VAL A 74 14.14 -14.47 -28.07
N LYS A 75 14.06 -13.29 -28.68
CA LYS A 75 14.30 -12.00 -28.03
C LYS A 75 13.00 -11.34 -27.60
N THR A 76 12.88 -11.01 -26.31
CA THR A 76 11.73 -10.26 -25.77
C THR A 76 12.15 -9.26 -24.71
N ALA A 77 11.36 -8.21 -24.58
CA ALA A 77 11.56 -7.10 -23.67
C ALA A 77 10.41 -6.94 -22.67
N SER A 78 9.38 -7.78 -22.75
CA SER A 78 8.19 -7.66 -21.90
C SER A 78 8.40 -8.33 -20.56
N ALA A 79 8.15 -7.62 -19.47
CA ALA A 79 8.29 -8.09 -18.10
C ALA A 79 6.96 -7.97 -17.33
N THR A 80 6.75 -8.91 -16.41
CA THR A 80 5.64 -8.89 -15.45
C THR A 80 6.02 -8.03 -14.24
N ALA A 81 5.03 -7.42 -13.58
CA ALA A 81 5.25 -6.63 -12.37
C ALA A 81 5.78 -7.49 -11.22
N GLY A 82 6.55 -6.86 -10.34
CA GLY A 82 7.04 -7.48 -9.12
C GLY A 82 5.90 -7.87 -8.18
N PRO A 83 6.13 -8.82 -7.25
CA PRO A 83 5.11 -9.41 -6.39
C PRO A 83 4.48 -8.41 -5.42
N LEU A 84 5.16 -7.32 -5.06
CA LEU A 84 4.66 -6.29 -4.15
C LEU A 84 4.27 -4.99 -4.85
N ARG A 85 4.39 -4.90 -6.19
CA ARG A 85 3.95 -3.72 -6.94
C ARG A 85 2.52 -3.34 -6.59
N THR A 86 2.32 -2.05 -6.32
CA THR A 86 1.07 -1.42 -5.86
C THR A 86 0.55 -1.81 -4.48
N ALA A 87 1.13 -2.77 -3.75
CA ALA A 87 0.59 -3.18 -2.43
C ALA A 87 1.23 -2.43 -1.27
N LEU A 88 0.45 -2.35 -0.18
CA LEU A 88 0.93 -1.96 1.14
C LEU A 88 1.16 -3.21 1.98
N SER A 89 2.37 -3.35 2.52
CA SER A 89 2.77 -4.42 3.43
C SER A 89 2.78 -3.93 4.88
N TYR A 90 2.49 -4.82 5.83
CA TYR A 90 2.30 -4.52 7.24
C TYR A 90 3.20 -5.42 8.08
N HIS A 91 4.06 -4.82 8.88
CA HIS A 91 5.12 -5.49 9.63
C HIS A 91 4.93 -5.21 11.13
N PRO A 92 4.99 -6.22 12.01
CA PRO A 92 5.07 -5.97 13.43
C PRO A 92 6.42 -5.32 13.77
N GLU A 93 6.40 -4.27 14.59
CA GLU A 93 7.60 -3.54 15.02
C GLU A 93 7.60 -3.45 16.55
N GLY A 94 8.68 -3.91 17.17
CA GLY A 94 8.89 -3.87 18.63
C GLY A 94 9.86 -2.78 19.05
N ASP A 95 10.16 -2.70 20.35
CA ASP A 95 11.09 -1.70 20.89
C ASP A 95 12.54 -2.04 20.53
N THR A 96 12.80 -3.30 20.20
CA THR A 96 14.11 -3.78 19.74
C THR A 96 14.02 -4.44 18.36
N LEU A 97 15.16 -4.44 17.66
CA LEU A 97 15.28 -5.21 16.42
C LEU A 97 15.05 -6.71 16.66
N PHE A 98 15.44 -7.23 17.83
CA PHE A 98 15.21 -8.63 18.18
C PHE A 98 13.71 -8.97 18.24
N GLU A 99 12.92 -8.17 18.94
CA GLU A 99 11.46 -8.32 18.99
C GLU A 99 10.82 -8.18 17.61
N THR A 100 11.26 -7.18 16.84
CA THR A 100 10.78 -6.95 15.47
C THR A 100 11.02 -8.16 14.58
N LEU A 101 12.24 -8.74 14.62
CA LEU A 101 12.58 -9.93 13.85
C LEU A 101 11.78 -11.15 14.31
N LEU A 102 11.65 -11.37 15.61
CA LEU A 102 10.92 -12.51 16.16
C LEU A 102 9.42 -12.44 15.82
N ALA A 103 8.80 -11.26 15.99
CA ALA A 103 7.40 -11.03 15.68
C ALA A 103 7.10 -11.14 14.17
N GLY A 104 8.10 -10.85 13.33
CA GLY A 104 8.00 -11.03 11.89
C GLY A 104 8.03 -12.49 11.44
N LEU A 105 8.37 -13.47 12.29
CA LEU A 105 8.44 -14.87 11.88
C LEU A 105 7.05 -15.50 11.79
N VAL A 106 6.71 -16.03 10.62
CA VAL A 106 5.51 -16.87 10.45
C VAL A 106 5.92 -18.34 10.52
N PRO A 107 5.37 -19.13 11.46
CA PRO A 107 5.62 -20.56 11.51
C PRO A 107 5.33 -21.22 10.16
N PRO A 108 6.24 -22.06 9.64
CA PRO A 108 5.98 -22.81 8.42
C PRO A 108 4.84 -23.81 8.65
N GLU A 109 4.05 -24.08 7.61
CA GLU A 109 3.05 -25.15 7.66
C GLU A 109 3.75 -26.50 7.88
N VAL A 110 3.08 -27.45 8.53
CA VAL A 110 3.64 -28.77 8.89
C VAL A 110 4.10 -29.57 7.65
N THR A 111 3.57 -29.25 6.48
CA THR A 111 3.90 -29.85 5.19
C THR A 111 5.19 -29.29 4.57
N VAL A 112 5.66 -28.14 5.04
CA VAL A 112 6.85 -27.47 4.51
C VAL A 112 8.10 -28.22 4.94
N ARG A 113 8.99 -28.48 3.98
CA ARG A 113 10.27 -29.13 4.20
C ARG A 113 11.39 -28.20 3.77
N ARG A 114 12.35 -27.97 4.68
CA ARG A 114 13.49 -27.07 4.45
C ARG A 114 14.31 -27.39 3.20
N SER A 115 14.45 -28.67 2.85
CA SER A 115 15.19 -29.10 1.65
C SER A 115 14.53 -28.67 0.34
N PHE A 116 13.24 -28.35 0.36
CA PHE A 116 12.49 -27.88 -0.81
C PHE A 116 12.22 -26.38 -0.77
N ASP A 117 12.11 -25.80 0.44
CA ASP A 117 11.91 -24.36 0.64
C ASP A 117 13.25 -23.63 0.73
N LEU A 118 13.80 -23.30 -0.44
CA LEU A 118 15.10 -22.66 -0.60
C LEU A 118 14.97 -21.19 -1.02
N CYS A 119 15.75 -20.33 -0.38
CA CYS A 119 16.01 -18.98 -0.87
C CYS A 119 16.79 -19.05 -2.21
N PRO A 120 16.69 -18.05 -3.10
CA PRO A 120 17.37 -18.10 -4.40
C PRO A 120 18.90 -18.22 -4.33
N TRP A 121 19.55 -17.79 -3.24
CA TRP A 121 21.00 -17.92 -3.05
C TRP A 121 21.44 -19.29 -2.53
N GLU A 122 20.50 -20.15 -2.15
CA GLU A 122 20.76 -21.50 -1.63
C GLU A 122 20.65 -22.57 -2.72
N ARG A 123 20.16 -22.18 -3.90
CA ARG A 123 19.99 -23.09 -5.04
C ARG A 123 21.34 -23.28 -5.73
N GLU A 124 21.67 -24.52 -6.02
CA GLU A 124 22.88 -24.87 -6.78
C GLU A 124 22.77 -24.40 -8.24
N GLU A 125 21.57 -24.48 -8.82
CA GLU A 125 21.31 -24.10 -10.21
C GLU A 125 20.39 -22.88 -10.33
N LEU A 126 20.67 -22.05 -11.33
CA LEU A 126 19.81 -20.93 -11.68
C LEU A 126 18.53 -21.43 -12.38
N PRO A 127 17.35 -20.87 -12.05
CA PRO A 127 16.11 -21.23 -12.73
C PRO A 127 16.19 -21.04 -14.26
N ASP A 128 15.52 -21.93 -14.98
CA ASP A 128 15.33 -21.78 -16.43
C ASP A 128 14.33 -20.64 -16.71
N PRO A 129 14.74 -19.58 -17.42
CA PRO A 129 13.86 -18.45 -17.75
C PRO A 129 12.73 -18.81 -18.75
N GLU A 130 12.82 -19.91 -19.49
CA GLU A 130 11.75 -20.37 -20.39
C GLU A 130 10.72 -21.28 -19.70
N ALA A 131 11.10 -21.94 -18.61
CA ALA A 131 10.19 -22.74 -17.80
C ALA A 131 9.21 -21.87 -17.02
N ALA A 132 8.07 -22.47 -16.64
CA ALA A 132 7.16 -21.85 -15.70
C ALA A 132 7.88 -21.66 -14.34
N PRO A 133 7.69 -20.52 -13.66
CA PRO A 133 8.35 -20.29 -12.40
C PRO A 133 7.90 -21.30 -11.34
N PRO A 134 8.82 -21.81 -10.50
CA PRO A 134 8.45 -22.73 -9.43
C PRO A 134 7.54 -22.03 -8.42
N LEU A 135 6.52 -22.75 -7.94
CA LEU A 135 5.62 -22.23 -6.92
C LEU A 135 6.34 -22.16 -5.57
N PRO A 136 6.25 -21.04 -4.85
CA PRO A 136 6.76 -20.96 -3.48
C PRO A 136 6.09 -21.98 -2.57
N CYS A 137 6.89 -22.76 -1.86
CA CYS A 137 6.42 -23.89 -1.05
C CYS A 137 6.56 -23.67 0.46
N GLY A 138 7.17 -22.57 0.89
CA GLY A 138 7.34 -22.22 2.29
C GLY A 138 7.84 -20.78 2.49
N PRO A 139 8.14 -20.37 3.74
CA PRO A 139 8.56 -19.00 4.06
C PRO A 139 9.78 -18.50 3.28
N CYS A 140 10.81 -19.33 3.09
CA CYS A 140 12.05 -18.92 2.44
C CYS A 140 11.80 -18.52 0.97
N SER A 141 11.19 -19.42 0.21
CA SER A 141 10.86 -19.19 -1.20
C SER A 141 9.76 -18.14 -1.37
N ARG A 142 8.75 -18.10 -0.50
CA ARG A 142 7.65 -17.12 -0.56
C ARG A 142 8.15 -15.70 -0.36
N LEU A 143 9.06 -15.49 0.58
CA LEU A 143 9.59 -14.17 0.86
C LEU A 143 10.62 -13.75 -0.18
N THR A 144 11.44 -14.66 -0.72
CA THR A 144 12.64 -14.25 -1.47
C THR A 144 12.69 -14.70 -2.94
N ALA A 145 11.90 -15.71 -3.34
CA ALA A 145 11.95 -16.30 -4.67
C ALA A 145 10.80 -15.89 -5.60
N CYS A 146 10.07 -14.82 -5.26
CA CYS A 146 8.89 -14.36 -5.99
C CYS A 146 9.15 -13.29 -7.07
N SER A 147 10.42 -12.95 -7.33
CA SER A 147 10.78 -11.93 -8.31
C SER A 147 10.35 -12.30 -9.74
N GLN A 148 9.76 -11.33 -10.45
CA GLN A 148 9.46 -11.41 -11.89
C GLN A 148 10.57 -10.79 -12.76
N HIS A 149 11.55 -10.14 -12.13
CA HIS A 149 12.66 -9.47 -12.77
C HIS A 149 13.98 -10.21 -12.53
N ALA A 150 14.86 -10.19 -13.54
CA ALA A 150 16.24 -10.61 -13.45
C ALA A 150 17.13 -9.37 -13.50
N LEU A 151 18.07 -9.29 -12.56
CA LEU A 151 18.97 -8.16 -12.40
C LEU A 151 20.43 -8.60 -12.36
N LEU A 152 21.32 -7.74 -12.82
CA LEU A 152 22.77 -7.89 -12.65
C LEU A 152 23.41 -6.51 -12.54
N LEU A 153 24.14 -6.28 -11.45
CA LEU A 153 24.93 -5.07 -11.23
C LEU A 153 26.30 -5.21 -11.90
N VAL A 154 26.76 -4.14 -12.52
CA VAL A 154 28.08 -4.08 -13.16
C VAL A 154 28.98 -3.17 -12.33
N PRO A 155 30.04 -3.72 -11.70
CA PRO A 155 30.95 -2.91 -10.88
C PRO A 155 31.74 -1.93 -11.75
N ASP A 156 32.11 -0.78 -11.18
CA ASP A 156 33.06 0.12 -11.80
C ASP A 156 34.48 -0.48 -11.77
N GLU A 157 35.17 -0.40 -12.91
CA GLU A 157 36.49 -1.02 -13.08
C GLU A 157 37.58 -0.29 -12.29
N ASN A 158 37.45 1.03 -12.12
CA ASN A 158 38.44 1.85 -11.44
C ASN A 158 38.12 2.00 -9.95
N SER A 159 36.85 1.82 -9.56
CA SER A 159 36.36 1.98 -8.20
C SER A 159 35.35 0.87 -7.86
N PRO A 160 35.81 -0.36 -7.50
CA PRO A 160 34.94 -1.52 -7.28
C PRO A 160 33.84 -1.36 -6.23
N GLY A 161 33.94 -0.35 -5.36
CA GLY A 161 32.87 0.02 -4.41
C GLY A 161 31.68 0.75 -5.05
N LEU A 162 31.78 1.12 -6.33
CA LEU A 162 30.76 1.79 -7.12
C LEU A 162 30.18 0.86 -8.18
N VAL A 163 28.94 1.10 -8.58
CA VAL A 163 28.26 0.38 -9.64
C VAL A 163 28.14 1.30 -10.85
N ARG A 164 28.74 0.91 -11.98
CA ARG A 164 28.72 1.71 -13.21
C ARG A 164 27.49 1.51 -14.05
N ASP A 165 26.89 0.32 -14.00
CA ASP A 165 25.76 -0.06 -14.84
C ASP A 165 24.91 -1.17 -14.20
N ALA A 166 23.73 -1.43 -14.74
CA ALA A 166 22.87 -2.52 -14.35
C ALA A 166 22.08 -3.09 -15.55
N TYR A 167 21.93 -4.41 -15.56
CA TYR A 167 20.93 -5.10 -16.39
C TYR A 167 19.65 -5.27 -15.59
N ILE A 168 18.51 -4.96 -16.22
CA ILE A 168 17.18 -5.16 -15.64
C ILE A 168 16.26 -5.68 -16.75
N THR A 169 15.76 -6.90 -16.59
CA THR A 169 14.90 -7.56 -17.58
C THR A 169 13.95 -8.57 -16.90
N TRP A 170 13.22 -9.34 -17.69
CA TRP A 170 12.32 -10.39 -17.21
C TRP A 170 13.09 -11.62 -16.71
N ALA A 171 12.64 -12.21 -15.60
CA ALA A 171 13.19 -13.46 -15.07
C ALA A 171 12.58 -14.69 -15.77
N TYR A 172 11.26 -14.68 -15.97
CA TYR A 172 10.51 -15.78 -16.59
C TYR A 172 9.69 -15.24 -17.76
N ARG A 173 9.71 -15.96 -18.89
CA ARG A 173 8.98 -15.52 -20.10
C ARG A 173 7.48 -15.73 -19.97
N THR A 174 7.10 -16.84 -19.35
CA THR A 174 5.70 -17.28 -19.21
C THR A 174 5.40 -17.66 -17.77
N GLY A 175 4.10 -17.71 -17.45
CA GLY A 175 3.64 -17.96 -16.10
C GLY A 175 3.73 -16.72 -15.20
N ARG A 176 3.15 -16.85 -14.01
CA ARG A 176 3.22 -15.85 -12.95
C ARG A 176 3.38 -16.58 -11.64
N ILE A 177 4.24 -16.04 -10.78
CA ILE A 177 4.32 -16.51 -9.41
C ILE A 177 3.07 -15.97 -8.70
N PRO A 178 2.25 -16.83 -8.06
CA PRO A 178 1.10 -16.37 -7.33
C PRO A 178 1.48 -15.34 -6.28
N ARG A 179 0.69 -14.29 -6.19
CA ARG A 179 0.82 -13.30 -5.12
C ARG A 179 0.19 -13.90 -3.87
N ASP A 180 1.02 -14.41 -2.97
CA ASP A 180 0.60 -14.89 -1.67
C ASP A 180 1.67 -14.53 -0.65
N ASP A 181 1.38 -13.54 0.18
CA ASP A 181 2.33 -12.90 1.08
C ASP A 181 1.64 -12.70 2.44
N ASN A 182 2.38 -13.06 3.50
CA ASN A 182 1.90 -13.09 4.88
C ASN A 182 1.81 -11.70 5.53
N TYR A 183 2.36 -10.67 4.88
CA TYR A 183 2.43 -9.28 5.35
C TYR A 183 1.39 -8.39 4.65
N LEU A 184 0.51 -8.93 3.81
CA LEU A 184 -0.49 -8.15 3.09
C LEU A 184 -1.89 -8.32 3.69
N ILE A 185 -2.63 -7.22 3.77
CA ILE A 185 -4.09 -7.28 3.94
C ILE A 185 -4.69 -7.67 2.60
N TRP A 186 -5.43 -8.78 2.56
CA TRP A 186 -6.08 -9.27 1.35
C TRP A 186 -7.54 -8.86 1.31
N GLN A 187 -7.97 -8.20 0.25
CA GLN A 187 -9.37 -7.87 -0.01
C GLN A 187 -9.98 -8.92 -0.93
N ILE A 188 -11.22 -9.32 -0.62
CA ILE A 188 -12.02 -10.21 -1.47
C ILE A 188 -13.07 -9.34 -2.18
N SER A 189 -13.02 -9.31 -3.51
CA SER A 189 -14.03 -8.63 -4.33
C SER A 189 -15.37 -9.37 -4.28
N GLN A 190 -16.45 -8.71 -4.73
CA GLN A 190 -17.77 -9.37 -4.88
C GLN A 190 -17.75 -10.58 -5.83
N GLN A 191 -16.76 -10.65 -6.73
CA GLN A 191 -16.56 -11.77 -7.65
C GLN A 191 -15.69 -12.89 -7.06
N GLY A 192 -15.30 -12.80 -5.79
CA GLY A 192 -14.42 -13.76 -5.13
C GLY A 192 -12.92 -13.56 -5.43
N ASN A 193 -12.54 -12.60 -6.27
CA ASN A 193 -11.12 -12.33 -6.55
C ASN A 193 -10.42 -11.76 -5.31
N ARG A 194 -9.29 -12.38 -4.93
CA ARG A 194 -8.40 -11.95 -3.84
C ARG A 194 -7.32 -11.01 -4.39
N TYR A 195 -7.22 -9.81 -3.83
CA TYR A 195 -6.22 -8.80 -4.22
C TYR A 195 -5.73 -8.06 -2.98
N PRO A 196 -4.47 -7.59 -2.94
CA PRO A 196 -3.96 -6.94 -1.75
C PRO A 196 -4.45 -5.51 -1.66
N ARG A 197 -4.51 -4.99 -0.43
CA ARG A 197 -4.78 -3.58 -0.18
C ARG A 197 -3.71 -2.73 -0.89
N PRO A 198 -4.11 -1.78 -1.75
CA PRO A 198 -3.14 -0.96 -2.46
C PRO A 198 -2.47 0.03 -1.50
N ALA A 199 -1.23 0.39 -1.80
CA ALA A 199 -0.59 1.54 -1.19
C ALA A 199 -1.21 2.82 -1.75
N ASP A 200 -1.61 3.73 -0.86
CA ASP A 200 -2.25 5.01 -1.18
C ASP A 200 -1.69 6.06 -0.22
N SER A 201 -0.88 6.99 -0.73
CA SER A 201 -0.26 8.04 0.08
C SER A 201 -1.27 8.99 0.73
N ARG A 202 -2.53 8.98 0.29
CA ARG A 202 -3.63 9.79 0.83
C ARG A 202 -4.44 9.05 1.89
N ARG A 203 -4.07 7.82 2.23
CA ARG A 203 -4.78 6.99 3.20
C ARG A 203 -3.95 6.81 4.48
N ALA A 204 -4.44 7.39 5.56
CA ALA A 204 -3.87 7.20 6.90
C ALA A 204 -4.05 5.76 7.41
N LEU A 205 -3.05 5.25 8.14
CA LEU A 205 -2.94 3.85 8.55
C LEU A 205 -4.04 3.40 9.52
N TRP A 206 -4.55 4.28 10.39
CA TRP A 206 -5.66 3.95 11.31
C TRP A 206 -6.91 3.45 10.57
N ARG A 207 -7.07 3.84 9.30
CA ARG A 207 -8.18 3.41 8.45
C ARG A 207 -8.09 1.93 8.07
N ASP A 208 -6.93 1.30 8.27
CA ASP A 208 -6.69 -0.12 8.04
C ASP A 208 -6.70 -0.95 9.34
N LEU A 209 -6.83 -0.31 10.50
CA LEU A 209 -6.66 -0.94 11.80
C LEU A 209 -7.66 -2.07 12.08
N ASP A 210 -8.90 -1.97 11.58
CA ASP A 210 -9.88 -3.04 11.75
C ASP A 210 -9.46 -4.33 11.04
N ALA A 211 -8.87 -4.22 9.85
CA ALA A 211 -8.32 -5.34 9.11
C ALA A 211 -6.99 -5.88 9.68
N LEU A 212 -6.38 -5.16 10.63
CA LEU A 212 -5.20 -5.61 11.37
C LEU A 212 -5.58 -6.26 12.70
N LEU A 213 -6.62 -5.78 13.38
CA LEU A 213 -6.97 -6.24 14.73
C LEU A 213 -8.09 -7.28 14.77
N LEU A 214 -9.01 -7.27 13.79
CA LEU A 214 -10.22 -8.10 13.82
C LEU A 214 -10.13 -9.27 12.82
N HIS A 215 -10.69 -10.42 13.20
CA HIS A 215 -10.84 -11.58 12.32
C HIS A 215 -11.93 -11.35 11.28
N GLU A 216 -13.05 -10.76 11.70
CA GLU A 216 -14.18 -10.44 10.82
C GLU A 216 -14.53 -8.95 10.91
N PRO A 217 -13.82 -8.08 10.17
CA PRO A 217 -14.11 -6.65 10.21
C PRO A 217 -15.53 -6.33 9.71
N PRO A 218 -16.25 -5.40 10.35
CA PRO A 218 -17.62 -5.09 9.98
C PRO A 218 -17.68 -4.33 8.65
N GLY A 219 -18.41 -4.88 7.67
CA GLY A 219 -18.62 -4.24 6.37
C GLY A 219 -18.93 -5.24 5.26
N THR A 220 -19.08 -4.73 4.02
CA THR A 220 -19.27 -5.58 2.82
C THR A 220 -17.96 -6.05 2.22
N ALA A 221 -16.87 -5.33 2.47
CA ALA A 221 -15.53 -5.80 2.14
C ALA A 221 -15.13 -6.79 3.24
N GLN A 222 -14.71 -8.00 2.85
CA GLN A 222 -14.18 -9.01 3.76
C GLN A 222 -12.66 -9.02 3.65
N PRO A 223 -11.95 -8.09 4.33
CA PRO A 223 -10.50 -8.13 4.36
C PRO A 223 -10.03 -9.33 5.19
N GLN A 224 -8.98 -10.00 4.74
CA GLN A 224 -8.26 -11.00 5.48
C GLN A 224 -7.03 -10.36 6.10
N ARG A 225 -6.86 -10.56 7.41
CA ARG A 225 -5.71 -10.09 8.17
C ARG A 225 -4.40 -10.69 7.62
N PRO A 226 -3.28 -9.95 7.65
CA PRO A 226 -1.97 -10.52 7.35
C PRO A 226 -1.64 -11.65 8.31
N LYS A 227 -1.24 -12.82 7.78
CA LYS A 227 -0.93 -14.02 8.58
C LYS A 227 0.18 -13.79 9.62
N VAL A 228 1.08 -12.82 9.39
CA VAL A 228 2.13 -12.49 10.37
C VAL A 228 1.55 -12.06 11.72
N PHE A 229 0.40 -11.41 11.73
CA PHE A 229 -0.26 -10.98 12.96
C PHE A 229 -1.03 -12.08 13.69
N ASP A 230 -1.11 -13.29 13.14
CA ASP A 230 -1.66 -14.44 13.87
C ASP A 230 -0.74 -14.87 15.02
N TYR A 231 0.57 -14.61 14.90
CA TYR A 231 1.59 -15.04 15.86
C TYR A 231 2.34 -13.86 16.50
N ALA A 232 2.41 -12.70 15.84
CA ALA A 232 3.14 -11.54 16.36
C ALA A 232 2.71 -11.15 17.79
N SER A 233 1.40 -11.23 18.10
CA SER A 233 0.87 -10.92 19.44
C SER A 233 1.34 -11.86 20.56
N GLU A 234 1.91 -13.02 20.22
CA GLU A 234 2.52 -13.92 21.20
C GLU A 234 3.89 -13.41 21.69
N VAL A 235 4.56 -12.57 20.89
CA VAL A 235 5.87 -12.00 21.24
C VAL A 235 5.72 -10.85 22.23
N SER A 236 4.84 -9.89 21.94
CA SER A 236 4.55 -8.77 22.83
C SER A 236 3.19 -8.12 22.51
N GLU A 237 2.54 -7.53 23.52
CA GLU A 237 1.32 -6.74 23.38
C GLU A 237 1.59 -5.30 22.96
N ASP A 238 2.81 -4.83 23.19
CA ASP A 238 3.24 -3.45 22.94
C ASP A 238 3.73 -3.23 21.50
N LEU A 239 3.62 -4.25 20.66
CA LEU A 239 4.01 -4.17 19.25
C LEU A 239 3.16 -3.13 18.50
N ARG A 240 3.88 -2.39 17.65
CA ARG A 240 3.35 -1.47 16.64
C ARG A 240 3.17 -2.21 15.32
N VAL A 241 2.43 -1.58 14.41
CA VAL A 241 2.36 -2.00 13.01
C VAL A 241 3.00 -0.94 12.13
N ARG A 242 4.03 -1.32 11.39
CA ARG A 242 4.64 -0.49 10.34
C ARG A 242 4.12 -0.89 8.97
N ALA A 243 3.58 0.07 8.25
CA ALA A 243 3.06 -0.09 6.90
C ALA A 243 4.03 0.49 5.86
N LEU A 244 4.46 -0.34 4.92
CA LEU A 244 5.48 -0.01 3.91
C LEU A 244 4.99 -0.38 2.51
N GLY A 245 5.11 0.54 1.55
CA GLY A 245 4.77 0.28 0.16
C GLY A 245 5.02 1.46 -0.76
N PHE A 246 4.70 1.29 -2.04
CA PHE A 246 4.77 2.38 -3.02
C PHE A 246 3.40 2.54 -3.67
N GLU A 247 2.84 3.75 -3.63
CA GLU A 247 1.68 4.11 -4.46
C GLU A 247 2.15 4.12 -5.91
N GLN A 248 1.68 3.12 -6.66
CA GLN A 248 2.11 2.83 -8.02
C GLN A 248 0.90 2.45 -8.86
N GLU A 249 0.93 2.79 -10.14
CA GLU A 249 0.01 2.21 -11.11
C GLU A 249 0.53 0.83 -11.54
N GLY A 250 -0.34 -0.05 -12.02
CA GLY A 250 0.03 -1.43 -12.39
C GLY A 250 1.12 -1.54 -13.47
N GLN A 251 1.34 -0.48 -14.26
CA GLN A 251 2.38 -0.40 -15.29
C GLN A 251 3.67 0.24 -14.77
N ALA A 252 4.03 1.43 -15.25
CA ALA A 252 5.36 2.01 -15.08
C ALA A 252 5.38 3.38 -14.37
N LYS A 253 4.23 3.82 -13.81
CA LYS A 253 4.14 5.07 -13.07
C LYS A 253 4.19 4.80 -11.57
N ASP A 254 5.11 5.49 -10.92
CA ASP A 254 5.29 5.50 -9.47
C ASP A 254 4.94 6.89 -8.96
N THR A 255 4.15 6.96 -7.89
CA THR A 255 3.65 8.22 -7.33
C THR A 255 4.46 8.59 -6.08
N GLN A 256 4.45 7.74 -5.06
CA GLN A 256 5.05 8.06 -3.76
C GLN A 256 5.34 6.81 -2.94
N PHE A 257 6.40 6.87 -2.12
CA PHE A 257 6.66 5.88 -1.07
C PHE A 257 5.77 6.14 0.16
N VAL A 258 5.16 5.09 0.67
CA VAL A 258 4.29 5.11 1.85
C VAL A 258 5.03 4.43 3.01
N ASP A 259 5.22 5.18 4.09
CA ASP A 259 5.75 4.72 5.37
C ASP A 259 4.88 5.32 6.48
N ALA A 260 4.30 4.46 7.30
CA ALA A 260 3.44 4.86 8.41
C ALA A 260 3.50 3.83 9.53
N ASP A 261 3.36 4.28 10.78
CA ASP A 261 3.35 3.43 11.95
C ASP A 261 2.11 3.67 12.80
N THR A 262 1.69 2.64 13.55
CA THR A 262 0.70 2.79 14.61
C THR A 262 1.38 3.04 15.95
N PRO A 263 0.66 3.59 16.93
CA PRO A 263 0.95 3.31 18.34
C PRO A 263 0.96 1.78 18.62
N PRO A 264 1.41 1.35 19.81
CA PRO A 264 1.18 -0.02 20.26
C PRO A 264 -0.29 -0.41 20.15
N VAL A 265 -0.60 -1.45 19.37
CA VAL A 265 -1.98 -1.87 19.07
C VAL A 265 -2.22 -3.36 19.24
N MET A 266 -1.17 -4.18 19.38
CA MET A 266 -1.33 -5.64 19.38
C MET A 266 -2.04 -6.20 20.63
N GLY A 267 -2.00 -5.48 21.76
CA GLY A 267 -2.84 -5.75 22.94
C GLY A 267 -4.35 -5.59 22.69
N PHE A 268 -4.76 -4.97 21.58
CA PHE A 268 -6.16 -4.77 21.18
C PHE A 268 -6.62 -5.75 20.09
N THR A 269 -5.83 -6.78 19.79
CA THR A 269 -6.27 -7.85 18.89
C THR A 269 -7.54 -8.51 19.42
N GLU A 270 -8.45 -8.92 18.54
CA GLU A 270 -9.74 -9.49 18.93
C GLU A 270 -9.60 -10.70 19.87
N GLN A 271 -8.55 -11.49 19.71
CA GLN A 271 -8.24 -12.63 20.57
C GLN A 271 -7.92 -12.21 22.02
N LYS A 272 -7.23 -11.07 22.20
CA LYS A 272 -6.81 -10.57 23.51
C LYS A 272 -7.84 -9.65 24.16
N ALA A 273 -8.51 -8.83 23.36
CA ALA A 273 -9.45 -7.81 23.83
C ALA A 273 -10.77 -7.82 23.03
N PRO A 274 -11.56 -8.91 23.07
CA PRO A 274 -12.77 -9.05 22.26
C PRO A 274 -13.81 -7.95 22.52
N ALA A 275 -13.84 -7.38 23.71
CA ALA A 275 -14.72 -6.26 24.06
C ALA A 275 -14.42 -4.97 23.27
N THR A 276 -13.17 -4.80 22.80
CA THR A 276 -12.73 -3.60 22.07
C THR A 276 -13.05 -3.67 20.57
N ALA A 277 -13.21 -4.87 20.01
CA ALA A 277 -13.40 -5.08 18.59
C ALA A 277 -14.60 -4.28 18.00
N PRO A 278 -15.80 -4.29 18.61
CA PRO A 278 -16.92 -3.47 18.14
C PRO A 278 -16.64 -1.96 18.22
N ALA A 279 -15.90 -1.52 19.24
CA ALA A 279 -15.55 -0.11 19.43
C ALA A 279 -14.60 0.38 18.34
N VAL A 280 -13.52 -0.36 18.07
CA VAL A 280 -12.54 -0.04 17.01
C VAL A 280 -13.22 0.01 15.64
N GLY A 281 -13.99 -1.04 15.30
CA GLY A 281 -14.71 -1.10 14.03
C GLY A 281 -15.68 0.06 13.85
N ARG A 282 -16.46 0.40 14.90
CA ARG A 282 -17.44 1.48 14.85
C ARG A 282 -16.79 2.87 14.80
N MET A 283 -15.72 3.09 15.56
CA MET A 283 -14.96 4.33 15.53
C MET A 283 -14.40 4.59 14.13
N ARG A 284 -13.81 3.56 13.51
CA ARG A 284 -13.30 3.66 12.16
C ARG A 284 -14.40 3.96 11.14
N GLN A 285 -15.53 3.26 11.23
CA GLN A 285 -16.68 3.47 10.36
C GLN A 285 -17.23 4.91 10.44
N LEU A 286 -17.25 5.52 11.63
CA LEU A 286 -17.69 6.91 11.81
C LEU A 286 -16.72 7.88 11.10
N GLY A 287 -15.41 7.74 11.30
CA GLY A 287 -14.42 8.57 10.63
C GLY A 287 -14.47 8.44 9.10
N GLU A 288 -14.61 7.22 8.57
CA GLU A 288 -14.76 6.96 7.13
C GLU A 288 -16.10 7.46 6.57
N MET A 289 -17.18 7.40 7.36
CA MET A 289 -18.48 7.94 6.96
C MET A 289 -18.39 9.45 6.74
N TYR A 290 -17.81 10.20 7.68
CA TYR A 290 -17.71 11.65 7.56
C TYR A 290 -16.72 12.10 6.48
N GLY A 291 -15.62 11.37 6.27
CA GLY A 291 -14.72 11.61 5.13
C GLY A 291 -15.43 11.45 3.78
N ARG A 292 -16.21 10.37 3.59
CA ARG A 292 -16.99 10.16 2.35
C ARG A 292 -18.10 11.19 2.16
N ARG A 293 -18.72 11.65 3.25
CA ARG A 293 -19.73 12.72 3.20
C ARG A 293 -19.11 14.06 2.83
N LEU A 294 -17.95 14.38 3.40
CA LEU A 294 -17.18 15.57 3.05
C LEU A 294 -16.82 15.58 1.57
N GLU A 295 -16.25 14.49 1.06
CA GLU A 295 -15.90 14.35 -0.36
C GLU A 295 -17.11 14.62 -1.26
N ARG A 296 -18.25 13.97 -0.95
CA ARG A 296 -19.49 14.17 -1.72
C ARG A 296 -19.97 15.62 -1.66
N ALA A 297 -19.96 16.23 -0.47
CA ALA A 297 -20.42 17.59 -0.26
C ALA A 297 -19.57 18.59 -1.07
N VAL A 298 -18.23 18.50 -1.04
CA VAL A 298 -17.38 19.44 -1.79
C VAL A 298 -17.47 19.24 -3.30
N LYS A 299 -17.57 17.99 -3.78
CA LYS A 299 -17.78 17.70 -5.21
C LYS A 299 -19.11 18.28 -5.70
N ARG A 300 -20.16 18.12 -4.91
CA ARG A 300 -21.48 18.69 -5.20
C ARG A 300 -21.47 20.22 -5.18
N ALA A 301 -20.86 20.82 -4.16
CA ALA A 301 -20.72 22.27 -4.05
C ALA A 301 -20.01 22.86 -5.29
N TRP A 302 -18.95 22.20 -5.75
CA TRP A 302 -18.23 22.59 -6.96
C TRP A 302 -19.09 22.47 -8.22
N ALA A 303 -19.76 21.33 -8.43
CA ALA A 303 -20.62 21.11 -9.58
C ALA A 303 -21.77 22.14 -9.65
N GLU A 304 -22.42 22.42 -8.52
CA GLU A 304 -23.47 23.44 -8.42
C GLU A 304 -22.93 24.85 -8.61
N TYR A 305 -21.74 25.16 -8.07
CA TYR A 305 -21.10 26.45 -8.27
C TYR A 305 -20.71 26.67 -9.73
N MET A 306 -20.10 25.69 -10.40
CA MET A 306 -19.70 25.80 -11.81
C MET A 306 -20.87 25.72 -12.79
N ASN A 307 -22.00 25.10 -12.38
CA ASN A 307 -23.15 24.82 -13.23
C ASN A 307 -22.75 24.11 -14.54
N ASP A 308 -21.75 23.24 -14.45
CA ASP A 308 -21.25 22.42 -15.55
C ASP A 308 -21.25 20.96 -15.10
N PRO A 309 -22.01 20.07 -15.77
CA PRO A 309 -22.04 18.64 -15.43
C PRO A 309 -20.70 17.93 -15.65
N LYS A 310 -19.75 18.53 -16.37
CA LYS A 310 -18.40 18.01 -16.58
C LYS A 310 -17.37 18.58 -15.59
N ALA A 311 -17.76 19.49 -14.70
CA ALA A 311 -16.85 20.10 -13.75
C ALA A 311 -16.29 19.03 -12.79
N ASN A 312 -14.97 18.84 -12.82
CA ASN A 312 -14.32 17.91 -11.91
C ASN A 312 -14.09 18.59 -10.54
N GLY A 313 -14.74 18.08 -9.50
CA GLY A 313 -14.58 18.53 -8.11
C GLY A 313 -13.41 17.87 -7.36
N ASP A 314 -12.56 17.09 -8.04
CA ASP A 314 -11.47 16.34 -7.41
C ASP A 314 -10.43 17.24 -6.73
N THR A 315 -10.19 18.46 -7.22
CA THR A 315 -9.28 19.40 -6.55
C THR A 315 -9.80 19.81 -5.17
N TRP A 316 -11.10 20.15 -5.06
CA TRP A 316 -11.72 20.48 -3.77
C TRP A 316 -11.81 19.25 -2.86
N ALA A 317 -12.08 18.08 -3.43
CA ALA A 317 -12.05 16.82 -2.68
C ALA A 317 -10.67 16.52 -2.10
N ALA A 318 -9.60 16.70 -2.90
CA ALA A 318 -8.24 16.51 -2.46
C ALA A 318 -7.86 17.50 -1.34
N GLU A 319 -8.20 18.79 -1.49
CA GLU A 319 -7.95 19.79 -0.45
C GLU A 319 -8.73 19.50 0.83
N ALA A 320 -10.01 19.16 0.72
CA ALA A 320 -10.85 18.82 1.88
C ALA A 320 -10.32 17.56 2.60
N ALA A 321 -9.90 16.55 1.85
CA ALA A 321 -9.27 15.34 2.39
C ALA A 321 -7.96 15.66 3.14
N ALA A 322 -7.09 16.50 2.55
CA ALA A 322 -5.84 16.91 3.18
C ALA A 322 -6.04 17.65 4.50
N ARG A 323 -7.18 18.35 4.68
CA ARG A 323 -7.55 19.02 5.93
C ARG A 323 -8.22 18.09 6.94
N TYR A 324 -9.07 17.19 6.47
CA TYR A 324 -9.88 16.31 7.33
C TYR A 324 -9.08 15.14 7.91
N TRP A 325 -8.33 14.41 7.07
CA TRP A 325 -7.73 13.14 7.48
C TRP A 325 -6.72 13.25 8.62
N PRO A 326 -5.83 14.26 8.68
CA PRO A 326 -4.92 14.41 9.82
C PRO A 326 -5.66 14.67 11.13
N GLY A 327 -6.72 15.49 11.11
CA GLY A 327 -7.54 15.74 12.29
C GLY A 327 -8.34 14.50 12.71
N ALA A 328 -8.87 13.75 11.75
CA ALA A 328 -9.59 12.51 12.01
C ALA A 328 -8.68 11.41 12.59
N GLU A 329 -7.43 11.34 12.14
CA GLU A 329 -6.41 10.46 12.71
C GLU A 329 -6.09 10.79 14.17
N ALA A 330 -5.83 12.07 14.46
CA ALA A 330 -5.57 12.51 15.83
C ALA A 330 -6.75 12.19 16.76
N GLU A 331 -7.99 12.46 16.32
CA GLU A 331 -9.20 12.13 17.08
C GLU A 331 -9.38 10.62 17.28
N PHE A 332 -9.07 9.81 16.24
CA PHE A 332 -9.15 8.36 16.33
C PHE A 332 -8.17 7.83 17.39
N TRP A 333 -6.90 8.20 17.31
CA TRP A 333 -5.88 7.71 18.24
C TRP A 333 -6.09 8.22 19.65
N ASP A 334 -6.58 9.44 19.82
CA ASP A 334 -6.94 9.96 21.14
C ASP A 334 -8.00 9.08 21.82
N ARG A 335 -9.08 8.77 21.11
CA ARG A 335 -10.14 7.89 21.62
C ARG A 335 -9.67 6.45 21.80
N PHE A 336 -8.87 5.95 20.88
CA PHE A 336 -8.34 4.58 20.92
C PHE A 336 -7.56 4.32 22.21
N ARG A 337 -6.71 5.26 22.63
CA ARG A 337 -5.91 5.14 23.87
C ARG A 337 -6.76 5.05 25.15
N HIS A 338 -8.01 5.51 25.11
CA HIS A 338 -8.92 5.46 26.24
C HIS A 338 -9.84 4.22 26.21
N LEU A 339 -9.71 3.34 25.21
CA LEU A 339 -10.46 2.10 25.18
C LEU A 339 -9.99 1.15 26.28
N ASP A 340 -10.96 0.57 26.98
CA ASP A 340 -10.69 -0.45 27.99
C ASP A 340 -10.44 -1.82 27.33
N ASN A 341 -9.18 -2.26 27.33
CA ASN A 341 -8.77 -3.56 26.80
C ASN A 341 -8.93 -4.72 27.80
N THR A 342 -9.26 -4.44 29.07
CA THR A 342 -9.44 -5.46 30.12
C THR A 342 -10.82 -6.12 30.09
N GLY A 343 -11.78 -5.48 29.41
CA GLY A 343 -13.16 -5.97 29.31
C GLY A 343 -14.03 -5.65 30.53
N HIS A 344 -13.55 -4.83 31.48
CA HIS A 344 -14.33 -4.43 32.65
C HIS A 344 -15.44 -3.43 32.33
N THR A 345 -15.28 -2.64 31.26
CA THR A 345 -16.20 -1.60 30.84
C THR A 345 -17.05 -2.05 29.65
N LEU A 346 -18.37 -1.90 29.75
CA LEU A 346 -19.28 -2.19 28.64
C LEU A 346 -18.90 -1.39 27.39
N GLY A 347 -18.75 -2.08 26.25
CA GLY A 347 -18.37 -1.45 24.98
C GLY A 347 -16.99 -0.80 25.02
N ALA A 348 -16.08 -1.26 25.89
CA ALA A 348 -14.73 -0.75 26.08
C ALA A 348 -14.67 0.75 26.43
N GLY A 349 -15.75 1.33 26.99
CA GLY A 349 -15.82 2.76 27.30
C GLY A 349 -16.00 3.68 26.07
N PHE A 350 -16.26 3.12 24.90
CA PHE A 350 -16.43 3.91 23.68
C PHE A 350 -17.77 4.66 23.67
N ASP A 351 -17.73 5.98 23.55
CA ASP A 351 -18.89 6.86 23.32
C ASP A 351 -19.07 7.16 21.81
N PRO A 352 -20.04 6.51 21.12
CA PRO A 352 -20.26 6.73 19.70
C PRO A 352 -20.87 8.10 19.38
N ALA A 353 -21.57 8.73 20.35
CA ALA A 353 -22.19 10.03 20.15
C ALA A 353 -21.13 11.14 20.19
N ALA A 354 -20.21 11.09 21.15
CA ALA A 354 -19.08 12.00 21.20
C ALA A 354 -18.19 11.86 19.94
N ALA A 355 -17.87 10.62 19.54
CA ALA A 355 -17.09 10.36 18.33
C ALA A 355 -17.76 10.92 17.07
N ARG A 356 -19.09 10.73 16.94
CA ARG A 356 -19.86 11.29 15.83
C ARG A 356 -19.76 12.82 15.78
N THR A 357 -19.93 13.49 16.92
CA THR A 357 -19.85 14.94 17.02
C THR A 357 -18.47 15.45 16.62
N ALA A 358 -17.41 14.79 17.09
CA ALA A 358 -16.04 15.19 16.79
C ALA A 358 -15.70 15.05 15.29
N PHE A 359 -15.99 13.90 14.68
CA PHE A 359 -15.75 13.70 13.24
C PHE A 359 -16.61 14.62 12.36
N LEU A 360 -17.86 14.88 12.75
CA LEU A 360 -18.71 15.86 12.06
C LEU A 360 -18.14 17.28 12.13
N ARG A 361 -17.63 17.69 13.29
CA ARG A 361 -16.98 19.00 13.47
C ARG A 361 -15.79 19.13 12.52
N LEU A 362 -14.88 18.15 12.53
CA LEU A 362 -13.72 18.12 11.64
C LEU A 362 -14.12 18.20 10.15
N ALA A 363 -15.14 17.45 9.74
CA ALA A 363 -15.64 17.50 8.37
C ALA A 363 -16.27 18.87 8.02
N THR A 364 -16.97 19.48 8.97
CA THR A 364 -17.59 20.79 8.80
C THR A 364 -16.54 21.88 8.67
N ASP A 365 -15.52 21.89 9.52
CA ASP A 365 -14.42 22.86 9.49
C ASP A 365 -13.64 22.77 8.17
N ALA A 366 -13.36 21.55 7.70
CA ALA A 366 -12.71 21.32 6.41
C ALA A 366 -13.57 21.82 5.24
N TYR A 367 -14.88 21.53 5.25
CA TYR A 367 -15.82 21.98 4.22
C TYR A 367 -15.92 23.50 4.16
N ASP A 368 -16.13 24.16 5.30
CA ASP A 368 -16.28 25.61 5.40
C ASP A 368 -14.98 26.31 4.93
N THR A 369 -13.81 25.75 5.26
CA THR A 369 -12.53 26.30 4.83
C THR A 369 -12.32 26.21 3.31
N VAL A 370 -12.54 25.05 2.70
CA VAL A 370 -12.34 24.84 1.25
C VAL A 370 -13.31 25.69 0.43
N THR A 371 -14.54 25.85 0.93
CA THR A 371 -15.60 26.58 0.22
C THR A 371 -15.62 28.09 0.49
N ALA A 372 -14.80 28.60 1.43
CA ALA A 372 -14.83 29.99 1.89
C ALA A 372 -14.63 31.03 0.78
N SER A 373 -13.88 30.71 -0.28
CA SER A 373 -13.60 31.66 -1.36
C SER A 373 -14.82 31.94 -2.23
N VAL A 374 -15.68 30.93 -2.46
CA VAL A 374 -16.83 31.04 -3.38
C VAL A 374 -18.08 31.62 -2.73
N THR A 375 -18.17 31.55 -1.39
CA THR A 375 -19.31 32.08 -0.62
C THR A 375 -19.42 33.60 -0.67
N ARG A 376 -18.40 34.29 -1.21
CA ARG A 376 -18.43 35.74 -1.51
C ARG A 376 -19.40 36.13 -2.61
N THR A 377 -19.93 35.15 -3.36
CA THR A 377 -20.95 35.37 -4.39
C THR A 377 -22.28 34.73 -3.96
N GLN A 378 -23.42 35.32 -4.34
CA GLN A 378 -24.74 34.74 -4.03
C GLN A 378 -24.89 33.33 -4.60
N ARG A 379 -24.36 33.10 -5.81
CA ARG A 379 -24.34 31.80 -6.48
C ARG A 379 -23.55 30.76 -5.68
N GLY A 380 -22.31 31.09 -5.29
CA GLY A 380 -21.47 30.21 -4.50
C GLY A 380 -22.03 29.97 -3.10
N ALA A 381 -22.55 30.99 -2.42
CA ALA A 381 -23.20 30.84 -1.12
C ALA A 381 -24.39 29.87 -1.18
N LYS A 382 -25.23 29.96 -2.23
CA LYS A 382 -26.36 29.03 -2.43
C LYS A 382 -25.89 27.60 -2.69
N ALA A 383 -24.92 27.41 -3.59
CA ALA A 383 -24.35 26.09 -3.91
C ALA A 383 -23.75 25.42 -2.66
N VAL A 384 -22.95 26.18 -1.91
CA VAL A 384 -22.29 25.70 -0.67
C VAL A 384 -23.32 25.35 0.39
N ALA A 385 -24.34 26.19 0.61
CA ALA A 385 -25.38 25.91 1.61
C ALA A 385 -26.19 24.65 1.27
N HIS A 386 -26.53 24.45 0.00
CA HIS A 386 -27.31 23.30 -0.46
C HIS A 386 -26.52 21.99 -0.35
N ALA A 387 -25.25 21.99 -0.77
CA ALA A 387 -24.39 20.82 -0.69
C ALA A 387 -23.99 20.44 0.75
N ARG A 388 -23.98 21.40 1.69
CA ARG A 388 -23.64 21.16 3.12
C ARG A 388 -24.52 20.09 3.78
N ILE A 389 -25.76 19.92 3.32
CA ILE A 389 -26.70 18.91 3.85
C ILE A 389 -26.12 17.49 3.74
N ASP A 390 -25.25 17.22 2.77
CA ASP A 390 -24.64 15.90 2.59
C ASP A 390 -23.72 15.49 3.75
N LEU A 391 -23.14 16.46 4.49
CA LEU A 391 -22.40 16.19 5.75
C LEU A 391 -23.28 15.52 6.81
N TYR A 392 -24.57 15.85 6.81
CA TYR A 392 -25.56 15.34 7.78
C TYR A 392 -26.30 14.10 7.29
N GLY A 393 -25.96 13.59 6.10
CA GLY A 393 -26.55 12.39 5.51
C GLY A 393 -27.47 12.66 4.32
N GLY A 394 -27.51 13.90 3.83
CA GLY A 394 -28.30 14.29 2.67
C GLY A 394 -29.80 14.39 2.95
N VAL A 395 -30.57 14.71 1.93
CA VAL A 395 -32.04 14.71 2.01
C VAL A 395 -32.52 13.25 2.00
N ARG A 396 -33.27 12.84 3.03
CA ARG A 396 -33.93 11.51 3.03
C ARG A 396 -34.82 11.41 1.79
N LYS A 397 -34.53 10.46 0.89
CA LYS A 397 -35.48 10.08 -0.16
C LYS A 397 -36.75 9.59 0.52
N LYS A 398 -37.90 10.23 0.27
CA LYS A 398 -39.21 9.69 0.68
C LYS A 398 -39.29 8.27 0.13
N ALA A 399 -39.57 7.30 1.00
CA ALA A 399 -39.84 5.94 0.57
C ALA A 399 -41.00 5.99 -0.44
N THR A 400 -40.74 5.57 -1.68
CA THR A 400 -41.80 5.31 -2.65
C THR A 400 -42.69 4.24 -2.06
N SER A 401 -43.89 4.64 -1.62
CA SER A 401 -44.94 3.72 -1.21
C SER A 401 -45.24 2.80 -2.38
N THR A 402 -44.84 1.54 -2.27
CA THR A 402 -45.33 0.49 -3.16
C THR A 402 -46.86 0.46 -3.03
N PRO A 403 -47.64 0.60 -4.12
CA PRO A 403 -49.08 0.41 -4.04
C PRO A 403 -49.34 -1.04 -3.62
N ALA A 404 -50.21 -1.22 -2.63
CA ALA A 404 -50.68 -2.54 -2.21
C ALA A 404 -51.42 -3.20 -3.39
N ALA A 405 -51.08 -4.47 -3.63
CA ALA A 405 -51.76 -5.34 -4.60
C ALA A 405 -53.08 -5.87 -4.01
#